data_AF-A0A6L2P1I2-F1
#
_entry.id   AF-A0A6L2P1I2-F1
#
_cell.length_a   1.000
_cell.length_b   1.000
_cell.length_c   1.000
_cell.angle_alpha   90.00
_cell.angle_beta   90.00
_cell.angle_gamma   90.00
#
_symmetry.space_group_name_H-M   'P 1'
#
loop_
_entity.id
_entity.type
_entity.pdbx_description
1 polymer ?
#
loop_
_entity_poly.entity_id
_entity_poly.type
_entity_poly.pdbx_seq_one_letter_code
_entity_poly.pdbx_strand_id
1 'polypeptide(L)'
;MDVKTAFLNGDLDEEEYMKQPKGFVMPANEHKVCKLVKSLYGLRYPSVLEGYSDASWINHVEDSSFMSGWVFLLRGDAISWASKKQTCITGSTMESEFVALVAVGKEVEWLRNLIHEILIWLKPIASISIHCDSVATWVKAYSQMYNGKSRHLGVRHSMFRELIMNSVISIEFVRSQQNLADRLTKGLARNLVN
;
A
#
# COMPACT_ATOMS: atom_id res chain seq x y z
N MET A 1 28.55 -7.63 6.72
CA MET A 1 28.25 -6.48 5.85
C MET A 1 27.61 -5.42 6.71
N ASP A 2 28.27 -4.28 6.89
CA ASP A 2 27.66 -3.09 7.45
C ASP A 2 26.66 -2.54 6.44
N VAL A 3 25.36 -2.68 6.72
CA VAL A 3 24.33 -1.93 5.99
C VAL A 3 24.43 -0.50 6.49
N LYS A 4 25.26 0.31 5.84
CA LYS A 4 25.17 1.78 5.98
C LYS A 4 23.77 2.15 5.51
N THR A 5 22.88 2.38 6.47
CA THR A 5 21.51 2.80 6.28
C THR A 5 21.50 4.08 5.44
N ALA A 6 21.20 3.95 4.16
CA ALA A 6 20.92 5.08 3.26
C ALA A 6 19.69 5.91 3.72
N PHE A 7 19.02 5.47 4.78
CA PHE A 7 17.72 5.90 5.27
C PHE A 7 17.75 7.10 6.26
N LEU A 8 18.90 7.75 6.48
CA LEU A 8 19.08 8.82 7.49
C LEU A 8 19.75 10.11 6.96
N ASN A 9 19.77 10.33 5.64
CA ASN A 9 20.62 11.37 5.03
C ASN A 9 19.89 12.39 4.14
N GLY A 10 18.57 12.50 4.21
CA GLY A 10 17.87 13.59 3.52
C GLY A 10 18.20 14.94 4.17
N ASP A 11 18.67 15.90 3.38
CA ASP A 11 18.87 17.28 3.84
C ASP A 11 17.53 17.88 4.28
N LEU A 12 17.56 18.76 5.29
CA LEU A 12 16.37 19.44 5.81
C LEU A 12 16.19 20.77 5.10
N ASP A 13 15.05 20.95 4.42
CA ASP A 13 14.71 22.20 3.74
C ASP A 13 14.41 23.36 4.70
N GLU A 14 14.14 23.09 5.99
CA GLU A 14 13.98 24.14 7.00
C GLU A 14 14.56 23.70 8.36
N GLU A 15 14.90 24.66 9.22
CA GLU A 15 15.55 24.38 10.51
C GLU A 15 14.58 23.77 11.54
N GLU A 16 14.84 22.54 11.97
CA GLU A 16 14.11 21.90 13.05
C GLU A 16 14.95 21.80 14.33
N TYR A 17 14.26 21.89 15.47
CA TYR A 17 14.85 21.78 16.79
C TYR A 17 14.09 20.74 17.62
N MET A 18 14.81 19.88 18.34
CA MET A 18 14.25 18.85 19.22
C MET A 18 14.67 19.05 20.67
N LYS A 19 13.85 18.58 21.62
CA LYS A 19 14.25 18.53 23.04
C LYS A 19 15.46 17.62 23.21
N GLN A 20 16.31 17.94 24.18
CA GLN A 20 17.44 17.09 24.54
C GLN A 20 16.97 15.68 24.91
N PRO A 21 17.54 14.62 24.34
CA PRO A 21 17.13 13.25 24.63
C PRO A 21 17.46 12.88 26.09
N LYS A 22 16.65 11.98 26.68
CA LYS A 22 16.90 11.47 28.03
C LYS A 22 18.31 10.85 28.10
N GLY A 23 19.10 11.25 29.09
CA GLY A 23 20.50 10.83 29.24
C GLY A 23 21.54 11.76 28.60
N PHE A 24 21.12 12.75 27.80
CA PHE A 24 21.99 13.78 27.22
C PHE A 24 21.69 15.19 27.72
N VAL A 25 20.69 15.34 28.61
CA VAL A 25 20.30 16.64 29.16
C VAL A 25 21.49 17.24 29.92
N MET A 26 22.04 18.33 29.41
CA MET A 26 23.18 19.00 30.03
C MET A 26 22.71 19.80 31.26
N PRO A 27 23.28 19.53 32.46
CA PRO A 27 22.98 20.31 33.66
C PRO A 27 23.20 21.81 33.42
N ALA A 28 22.33 22.66 33.98
CA ALA A 28 22.28 24.12 33.76
C ALA A 28 21.93 24.59 32.32
N ASN A 29 21.82 23.67 31.36
CA ASN A 29 21.47 23.95 29.96
C ASN A 29 20.18 23.22 29.55
N GLU A 30 19.32 22.85 30.50
CA GLU A 30 18.11 22.05 30.27
C GLU A 30 17.12 22.70 29.28
N HIS A 31 17.12 24.04 29.20
CA HIS A 31 16.29 24.81 28.29
C HIS A 31 16.78 24.80 26.83
N LYS A 32 18.01 24.32 26.57
CA LYS A 32 18.54 24.24 25.21
C LYS A 32 17.86 23.13 24.42
N VAL A 33 17.81 23.32 23.10
CA VAL A 33 17.28 22.36 22.14
C VAL A 33 18.39 21.94 21.18
N CYS A 34 18.32 20.71 20.67
CA CYS A 34 19.25 20.21 19.67
C CYS A 34 18.75 20.63 18.28
N LYS A 35 19.61 21.23 17.46
CA LYS A 35 19.32 21.46 16.04
C LYS A 35 19.42 20.14 15.29
N LEU A 36 18.38 19.80 14.54
CA LEU A 36 18.41 18.62 13.69
C LEU A 36 19.11 18.98 12.38
N VAL A 37 20.18 18.25 12.05
CA VAL A 37 21.01 18.52 10.86
C VAL A 37 20.58 17.68 9.66
N LYS A 38 19.95 16.53 9.90
CA LYS A 38 19.45 15.60 8.88
C LYS A 38 18.04 15.15 9.23
N SER A 39 17.20 14.98 8.23
CA SER A 39 15.86 14.46 8.46
C SER A 39 15.93 13.05 9.05
N LEU A 40 15.28 12.86 10.21
CA LEU A 40 14.83 11.53 10.59
C LEU A 40 13.57 11.23 9.78
N TYR A 41 13.48 10.02 9.24
CA TYR A 41 12.29 9.56 8.56
C TYR A 41 11.05 9.87 9.42
N GLY A 42 10.03 10.54 8.86
CA GLY A 42 8.78 10.79 9.56
C GLY A 42 8.56 12.19 10.15
N LEU A 43 9.57 13.07 10.21
CA LEU A 43 9.45 14.32 10.98
C LEU A 43 8.55 15.42 10.40
N ARG A 44 8.30 15.46 9.07
CA ARG A 44 7.66 16.65 8.47
C ARG A 44 6.46 16.50 7.56
N TYR A 45 6.17 15.31 7.06
CA TYR A 45 4.94 15.14 6.27
C TYR A 45 4.02 14.16 6.98
N PRO A 46 2.70 14.21 6.78
CA PRO A 46 1.88 13.06 7.07
C PRO A 46 2.52 11.85 6.35
N SER A 47 2.79 10.79 7.10
CA SER A 47 3.16 9.53 6.47
C SER A 47 1.91 9.03 5.77
N VAL A 48 1.75 9.36 4.48
CA VAL A 48 0.64 8.88 3.67
C VAL A 48 1.08 7.53 3.13
N LEU A 49 0.37 6.48 3.55
CA LEU A 49 0.45 5.15 2.96
C LEU A 49 -0.74 5.01 2.02
N GLU A 50 -0.44 4.75 0.76
CA GLU A 50 -1.45 4.49 -0.27
C GLU A 50 -1.05 3.26 -1.08
N GLY A 51 -2.05 2.52 -1.55
CA GLY A 51 -1.89 1.32 -2.34
C GLY A 51 -2.57 1.45 -3.70
N TYR A 52 -2.05 0.76 -4.70
CA TYR A 52 -2.64 0.64 -6.02
C TYR A 52 -2.86 -0.84 -6.32
N SER A 53 -3.97 -1.16 -6.96
CA SER A 53 -4.34 -2.52 -7.35
C SER A 53 -4.76 -2.58 -8.81
N ASP A 54 -4.42 -3.68 -9.47
CA ASP A 54 -4.80 -3.95 -10.85
C ASP A 54 -4.88 -5.46 -11.11
N ALA A 55 -5.66 -5.87 -12.11
CA ALA A 55 -5.64 -7.23 -12.62
C ALA A 55 -5.54 -7.28 -14.15
N SER A 56 -4.81 -8.27 -14.66
CA SER A 56 -4.83 -8.58 -16.10
C SER A 56 -5.38 -9.97 -16.39
N TRP A 57 -5.94 -10.08 -17.59
CA TRP A 57 -6.32 -11.34 -18.18
C TRP A 57 -5.24 -11.78 -19.17
N ILE A 58 -4.53 -12.88 -18.86
CA ILE A 58 -3.56 -13.48 -19.79
C ILE A 58 -4.21 -14.72 -20.41
N ASN A 59 -4.39 -14.67 -21.73
CA ASN A 59 -4.76 -15.82 -22.54
C ASN A 59 -3.47 -16.53 -23.00
N HIS A 60 -2.97 -17.47 -22.20
CA HIS A 60 -1.99 -18.44 -22.69
C HIS A 60 -2.72 -19.71 -23.14
N VAL A 61 -2.25 -20.33 -24.22
CA VAL A 61 -2.92 -21.42 -24.97
C VAL A 61 -3.24 -22.66 -24.10
N GLU A 62 -2.63 -22.82 -22.93
CA GLU A 62 -2.82 -23.96 -22.04
C GLU A 62 -3.44 -23.61 -20.68
N ASP A 63 -3.59 -22.32 -20.34
CA ASP A 63 -4.08 -21.89 -19.02
C ASP A 63 -4.60 -20.44 -19.10
N SER A 64 -5.90 -20.21 -18.85
CA SER A 64 -6.45 -18.87 -18.68
C SER A 64 -6.02 -18.32 -17.31
N SER A 65 -4.81 -17.77 -17.23
CA SER A 65 -4.25 -17.25 -15.99
C SER A 65 -4.55 -15.78 -15.82
N PHE A 66 -5.26 -15.42 -14.75
CA PHE A 66 -5.38 -14.03 -14.32
C PHE A 66 -4.16 -13.65 -13.49
N MET A 67 -3.68 -12.41 -13.62
CA MET A 67 -2.58 -11.88 -12.82
C MET A 67 -3.08 -10.71 -11.99
N SER A 68 -2.64 -10.64 -10.73
CA SER A 68 -2.89 -9.51 -9.83
C SER A 68 -1.60 -8.76 -9.61
N GLY A 69 -1.66 -7.43 -9.68
CA GLY A 69 -0.54 -6.55 -9.42
C GLY A 69 -0.91 -5.52 -8.37
N TRP A 70 0.06 -5.14 -7.54
CA TRP A 70 -0.12 -4.06 -6.59
C TRP A 70 1.20 -3.38 -6.23
N VAL A 71 1.10 -2.11 -5.82
CA VAL A 71 2.20 -1.33 -5.28
C VAL A 71 1.70 -0.45 -4.14
N PHE A 72 2.47 -0.37 -3.07
CA PHE A 72 2.26 0.51 -1.93
C PHE A 72 3.33 1.58 -1.90
N LEU A 73 2.89 2.82 -1.77
CA LEU A 73 3.73 3.98 -1.63
C LEU A 73 3.69 4.51 -0.21
N LEU A 74 4.85 4.88 0.31
CA LEU A 74 5.00 5.66 1.53
C LEU A 74 5.62 6.99 1.14
N ARG A 75 4.85 8.09 1.26
CA ARG A 75 5.29 9.44 0.85
C ARG A 75 5.73 9.51 -0.63
N GLY A 76 5.09 8.72 -1.48
CA GLY A 76 5.40 8.63 -2.92
C GLY A 76 6.45 7.59 -3.29
N ASP A 77 7.19 7.05 -2.31
CA ASP A 77 8.21 6.02 -2.56
C ASP A 77 7.65 4.62 -2.41
N ALA A 78 7.96 3.71 -3.35
CA ALA A 78 7.47 2.33 -3.30
C ALA A 78 8.12 1.53 -2.16
N ILE A 79 7.30 0.96 -1.27
CA ILE A 79 7.76 0.18 -0.10
C ILE A 79 7.36 -1.30 -0.15
N SER A 80 6.29 -1.65 -0.86
CA SER A 80 5.89 -3.02 -1.13
C SER A 80 5.25 -3.09 -2.51
N TRP A 81 5.56 -4.12 -3.28
CA TRP A 81 4.95 -4.37 -4.58
C TRP A 81 4.96 -5.86 -4.89
N ALA A 82 4.00 -6.31 -5.69
CA ALA A 82 4.04 -7.65 -6.24
C ALA A 82 3.28 -7.76 -7.56
N SER A 83 3.63 -8.80 -8.32
CA SER A 83 2.85 -9.32 -9.44
C SER A 83 2.71 -10.83 -9.23
N LYS A 84 1.49 -11.34 -9.12
CA LYS A 84 1.21 -12.75 -8.78
C LYS A 84 0.09 -13.32 -9.65
N LYS A 85 0.27 -14.56 -10.12
CA LYS A 85 -0.81 -15.35 -10.75
C LYS A 85 -1.93 -15.56 -9.72
N GLN A 86 -3.16 -15.32 -10.11
CA GLN A 86 -4.33 -15.51 -9.25
C GLN A 86 -4.52 -16.98 -8.95
N THR A 87 -4.82 -17.28 -7.68
CA THR A 87 -5.14 -18.65 -7.21
C THR A 87 -6.57 -19.06 -7.52
N CYS A 88 -7.36 -18.16 -8.10
CA CYS A 88 -8.77 -18.31 -8.35
C CYS A 88 -9.06 -18.06 -9.82
N ILE A 89 -9.80 -18.96 -10.45
CA ILE A 89 -10.35 -18.73 -11.78
C ILE A 89 -11.55 -17.78 -11.62
N THR A 90 -11.55 -16.69 -12.38
CA THR A 90 -12.62 -15.70 -12.38
C THR A 90 -13.37 -15.73 -13.71
N GLY A 91 -14.68 -15.51 -13.69
CA GLY A 91 -15.50 -15.55 -14.91
C GLY A 91 -15.61 -14.21 -15.64
N SER A 92 -15.05 -13.13 -15.06
CA SER A 92 -15.12 -11.78 -15.62
C SER A 92 -13.96 -10.90 -15.13
N THR A 93 -13.67 -9.83 -15.88
CA THR A 93 -12.68 -8.81 -15.50
C THR A 93 -13.00 -8.17 -14.16
N MET A 94 -14.27 -7.87 -13.87
CA MET A 94 -14.68 -7.35 -12.56
C MET A 94 -14.30 -8.31 -11.42
N GLU A 95 -14.44 -9.62 -11.64
CA GLU A 95 -14.06 -10.61 -10.62
C GLU A 95 -12.55 -10.71 -10.46
N SER A 96 -11.75 -10.64 -11.52
CA SER A 96 -10.28 -10.64 -11.43
C SER A 96 -9.76 -9.39 -10.73
N GLU A 97 -10.32 -8.22 -11.03
CA GLU A 97 -10.01 -6.95 -10.35
C GLU A 97 -10.34 -7.03 -8.86
N PHE A 98 -11.51 -7.59 -8.52
CA PHE A 98 -11.90 -7.79 -7.13
C PHE A 98 -10.97 -8.76 -6.39
N VAL A 99 -10.51 -9.82 -7.05
CA VAL A 99 -9.53 -10.75 -6.47
C VAL A 99 -8.18 -10.06 -6.22
N ALA A 100 -7.73 -9.20 -7.14
CA ALA A 100 -6.54 -8.39 -6.93
C ALA A 100 -6.70 -7.44 -5.74
N LEU A 101 -7.83 -6.72 -5.67
CA LEU A 101 -8.15 -5.81 -4.58
C LEU A 101 -8.17 -6.51 -3.20
N VAL A 102 -8.74 -7.72 -3.13
CA VAL A 102 -8.72 -8.53 -1.90
C VAL A 102 -7.29 -8.95 -1.51
N ALA A 103 -6.42 -9.24 -2.49
CA ALA A 103 -5.02 -9.54 -2.20
C ALA A 103 -4.29 -8.32 -1.61
N VAL A 104 -4.58 -7.11 -2.12
CA VAL A 104 -4.10 -5.84 -1.57
C VAL A 104 -4.59 -5.63 -0.13
N GLY A 105 -5.83 -5.98 0.19
CA GLY A 105 -6.34 -5.91 1.57
C GLY A 105 -5.49 -6.70 2.58
N LYS A 106 -5.06 -7.91 2.21
CA LYS A 106 -4.17 -8.73 3.07
C LYS A 106 -2.79 -8.11 3.24
N GLU A 107 -2.25 -7.54 2.17
CA GLU A 107 -0.96 -6.85 2.21
C GLU A 107 -1.04 -5.59 3.08
N VAL A 108 -2.15 -4.84 3.02
CA VAL A 108 -2.39 -3.69 3.91
C VAL A 108 -2.37 -4.10 5.37
N GLU A 109 -3.07 -5.16 5.75
CA GLU A 109 -3.08 -5.62 7.14
C GLU A 109 -1.67 -5.92 7.63
N TRP A 110 -0.87 -6.61 6.81
CA TRP A 110 0.53 -6.89 7.12
C TRP A 110 1.36 -5.60 7.26
N LEU A 111 1.27 -4.69 6.29
CA LEU A 111 1.97 -3.40 6.33
C LEU A 111 1.57 -2.56 7.55
N ARG A 112 0.29 -2.56 7.91
CA ARG A 112 -0.22 -1.83 9.06
C ARG A 112 0.33 -2.38 10.37
N ASN A 113 0.41 -3.71 10.49
CA ASN A 113 1.02 -4.36 11.65
C ASN A 113 2.52 -4.02 11.75
N LEU A 114 3.24 -4.08 10.63
CA LEU A 114 4.65 -3.69 10.55
C LEU A 114 4.86 -2.23 10.98
N ILE A 115 4.06 -1.31 10.46
CA ILE A 115 4.13 0.13 10.80
C ILE A 115 3.78 0.36 12.28
N HIS A 116 2.86 -0.43 12.84
CA HIS A 116 2.51 -0.31 14.26
C HIS A 116 3.68 -0.65 15.20
N GLU A 117 4.55 -1.56 14.79
CA GLU A 117 5.77 -1.94 15.52
C GLU A 117 6.89 -0.89 15.38
N ILE A 118 6.98 -0.24 14.21
CA ILE A 118 7.95 0.83 13.97
C ILE A 118 7.43 2.13 14.61
N LEU A 119 7.91 2.42 15.82
CA LEU A 119 7.51 3.54 16.72
C LEU A 119 7.61 4.98 16.15
N ILE A 120 7.88 5.15 14.85
CA ILE A 120 8.06 6.43 14.17
C ILE A 120 6.70 7.01 13.69
N TRP A 121 5.64 6.21 13.61
CA TRP A 121 4.33 6.68 13.12
C TRP A 121 3.45 7.31 14.20
N LEU A 122 2.92 8.50 13.92
CA LEU A 122 1.97 9.19 14.79
C LEU A 122 0.66 8.38 14.89
N LYS A 123 0.28 7.95 16.10
CA LYS A 123 -0.98 7.24 16.35
C LYS A 123 -2.13 8.25 16.54
N PRO A 124 -3.34 7.98 16.05
CA PRO A 124 -3.77 6.76 15.33
C PRO A 124 -3.34 6.76 13.85
N ILE A 125 -3.12 5.57 13.30
CA ILE A 125 -2.83 5.39 11.86
C ILE A 125 -4.09 5.74 11.09
N ALA A 126 -4.00 6.70 10.17
CA ALA A 126 -5.09 7.07 9.26
C ALA A 126 -5.49 5.90 8.35
N SER A 127 -6.72 5.92 7.83
CA SER A 127 -7.17 4.94 6.82
C SER A 127 -6.23 4.96 5.62
N ILE A 128 -5.85 3.77 5.14
CA ILE A 128 -4.98 3.58 3.99
C ILE A 128 -5.82 3.64 2.72
N SER A 129 -5.48 4.55 1.80
CA SER A 129 -6.23 4.69 0.55
C SER A 129 -5.75 3.64 -0.44
N ILE A 130 -6.67 2.81 -0.95
CA ILE A 130 -6.42 1.83 -1.99
C ILE A 130 -7.08 2.31 -3.29
N HIS A 131 -6.24 2.55 -4.28
CA HIS A 131 -6.63 2.96 -5.62
C HIS A 131 -6.88 1.75 -6.52
N CYS A 132 -7.99 1.76 -7.23
CA CYS A 132 -8.29 0.78 -8.29
C CYS A 132 -8.98 1.48 -9.46
N ASP A 133 -8.89 0.92 -10.66
CA ASP A 133 -9.43 1.52 -11.89
C ASP A 133 -10.72 0.86 -12.40
N SER A 134 -11.32 -0.02 -11.60
CA SER A 134 -12.59 -0.66 -11.89
C SER A 134 -13.72 -0.12 -11.00
N VAL A 135 -14.59 0.71 -11.59
CA VAL A 135 -15.79 1.23 -10.92
C VAL A 135 -16.68 0.09 -10.42
N ALA A 136 -16.82 -0.99 -11.20
CA ALA A 136 -17.63 -2.14 -10.82
C ALA A 136 -17.05 -2.83 -9.56
N THR A 137 -15.73 -2.89 -9.45
CA THR A 137 -15.03 -3.44 -8.29
C THR A 137 -15.21 -2.55 -7.06
N TRP A 138 -15.11 -1.23 -7.23
CA TRP A 138 -15.39 -0.25 -6.17
C TRP A 138 -16.82 -0.39 -5.62
N VAL A 139 -17.83 -0.41 -6.49
CA VAL A 139 -19.24 -0.63 -6.10
C VAL A 139 -19.41 -1.96 -5.36
N LYS A 140 -18.79 -3.02 -5.86
CA LYS A 140 -18.86 -4.36 -5.26
C LYS A 140 -18.20 -4.41 -3.88
N ALA A 141 -17.10 -3.71 -3.66
CA ALA A 141 -16.44 -3.69 -2.36
C ALA A 141 -17.30 -3.01 -1.27
N TYR A 142 -18.01 -1.93 -1.64
CA TYR A 142 -18.92 -1.23 -0.74
C TYR A 142 -20.31 -1.87 -0.59
N SER A 143 -20.66 -2.85 -1.44
CA SER A 143 -21.96 -3.49 -1.36
C SER A 143 -22.14 -4.22 -0.01
N GLN A 144 -23.33 -4.09 0.60
CA GLN A 144 -23.61 -4.74 1.88
C GLN A 144 -23.62 -6.26 1.78
N MET A 145 -24.07 -6.78 0.64
CA MET A 145 -24.16 -8.20 0.35
C MET A 145 -23.41 -8.54 -0.94
N TYR A 146 -22.85 -9.74 -0.97
CA TYR A 146 -22.30 -10.33 -2.19
C TYR A 146 -23.43 -11.03 -2.95
N ASN A 147 -23.77 -10.52 -4.14
CA ASN A 147 -24.86 -11.03 -4.97
C ASN A 147 -24.41 -12.08 -6.01
N GLY A 148 -23.16 -12.53 -5.97
CA GLY A 148 -22.64 -13.48 -6.95
C GLY A 148 -22.85 -14.94 -6.54
N LYS A 149 -22.65 -15.86 -7.50
CA LYS A 149 -22.85 -17.31 -7.28
C LYS A 149 -21.64 -17.98 -6.62
N SER A 150 -20.48 -17.34 -6.63
CA SER A 150 -19.22 -17.94 -6.20
C SER A 150 -19.00 -17.81 -4.69
N ARG A 151 -19.21 -18.90 -3.94
CA ARG A 151 -19.04 -18.92 -2.47
C ARG A 151 -17.68 -18.39 -2.01
N HIS A 152 -16.60 -18.74 -2.70
CA HIS A 152 -15.24 -18.30 -2.35
C HIS A 152 -15.05 -16.79 -2.52
N LEU A 153 -15.71 -16.16 -3.49
CA LEU A 153 -15.72 -14.70 -3.65
C LEU A 153 -16.57 -14.03 -2.57
N GLY A 154 -17.66 -14.68 -2.13
CA GLY A 154 -18.46 -14.21 -1.00
C GLY A 154 -17.66 -14.14 0.30
N VAL A 155 -16.89 -15.18 0.64
CA VAL A 155 -16.01 -15.17 1.83
C VAL A 155 -14.97 -14.05 1.74
N ARG A 156 -14.31 -13.90 0.58
CA ARG A 156 -13.34 -12.82 0.34
C ARG A 156 -13.96 -11.44 0.45
N HIS A 157 -15.18 -11.27 -0.04
CA HIS A 157 -15.94 -10.03 0.09
C HIS A 157 -16.22 -9.67 1.53
N SER A 158 -16.69 -10.62 2.34
CA SER A 158 -16.90 -10.38 3.77
C SER A 158 -15.62 -9.94 4.50
N MET A 159 -14.50 -10.62 4.26
CA MET A 159 -13.21 -10.28 4.87
C MET A 159 -12.74 -8.88 4.44
N PHE A 160 -12.80 -8.58 3.15
CA PHE A 160 -12.35 -7.28 2.65
C PHE A 160 -13.26 -6.14 3.11
N ARG A 161 -14.57 -6.38 3.20
CA ARG A 161 -15.54 -5.43 3.73
C ARG A 161 -15.31 -5.12 5.21
N GLU A 162 -14.84 -6.07 6.00
CA GLU A 162 -14.47 -5.85 7.40
C GLU A 162 -13.36 -4.79 7.53
N LEU A 163 -12.37 -4.79 6.62
CA LEU A 163 -11.32 -3.77 6.58
C LEU A 163 -11.88 -2.35 6.35
N ILE A 164 -12.86 -2.24 5.44
CA ILE A 164 -13.54 -0.98 5.13
C ILE A 164 -14.37 -0.52 6.34
N MET A 165 -15.15 -1.42 6.95
CA MET A 165 -16.00 -1.10 8.10
C MET A 165 -15.20 -0.67 9.32
N ASN A 166 -14.03 -1.27 9.53
CA ASN A 166 -13.12 -0.92 10.61
C ASN A 166 -12.27 0.33 10.32
N SER A 167 -12.54 1.05 9.21
CA SER A 167 -11.79 2.22 8.75
C SER A 167 -10.28 1.97 8.61
N VAL A 168 -9.89 0.71 8.31
CA VAL A 168 -8.50 0.35 8.03
C VAL A 168 -8.11 0.81 6.64
N ILE A 169 -9.05 0.70 5.70
CA ILE A 169 -8.87 1.09 4.29
C ILE A 169 -10.04 1.93 3.78
N SER A 170 -9.74 2.77 2.80
CA SER A 170 -10.70 3.48 1.95
C SER A 170 -10.39 3.16 0.49
N ILE A 171 -11.39 2.93 -0.34
CA ILE A 171 -11.16 2.59 -1.75
C ILE A 171 -11.50 3.80 -2.60
N GLU A 172 -10.56 4.17 -3.45
CA GLU A 172 -10.67 5.31 -4.35
C GLU A 172 -10.57 4.83 -5.79
N PHE A 173 -11.43 5.40 -6.64
CA PHE A 173 -11.36 5.15 -8.07
C PHE A 173 -10.31 6.05 -8.68
N VAL A 174 -9.41 5.45 -9.46
CA VAL A 174 -8.39 6.17 -10.24
C VAL A 174 -8.52 5.81 -11.71
N ARG A 175 -8.13 6.72 -12.62
CA ARG A 175 -8.09 6.38 -14.04
C ARG A 175 -6.93 5.41 -14.31
N SER A 176 -7.09 4.47 -15.23
CA SER A 176 -6.05 3.47 -15.54
C SER A 176 -4.68 4.08 -15.88
N GLN A 177 -4.63 5.26 -16.52
CA GLN A 177 -3.36 5.95 -16.82
C GLN A 177 -2.59 6.41 -15.58
N GLN A 178 -3.29 6.57 -14.46
CA GLN A 178 -2.76 6.97 -13.16
C GLN A 178 -2.64 5.77 -12.19
N ASN A 179 -3.07 4.57 -12.60
CA ASN A 179 -2.94 3.36 -11.80
C ASN A 179 -1.51 2.81 -11.91
N LEU A 180 -0.72 2.93 -10.84
CA LEU A 180 0.67 2.47 -10.84
C LEU A 180 0.80 0.95 -10.90
N ALA A 181 -0.24 0.21 -10.50
CA ALA A 181 -0.26 -1.25 -10.53
C ALA A 181 -0.44 -1.82 -11.95
N ASP A 182 -0.94 -1.04 -12.91
CA ASP A 182 -1.14 -1.43 -14.32
C ASP A 182 0.15 -1.92 -14.99
N ARG A 183 1.30 -1.37 -14.59
CA ARG A 183 2.62 -1.81 -15.08
C ARG A 183 3.05 -3.18 -14.55
N LEU A 184 2.46 -3.63 -13.44
CA LEU A 184 2.81 -4.90 -12.80
C LEU A 184 2.00 -6.07 -13.37
N THR A 185 0.86 -5.79 -13.99
CA THR A 185 -0.04 -6.78 -14.58
C THR A 185 0.12 -6.90 -16.10
N LYS A 186 0.70 -5.88 -16.75
CA LYS A 186 1.06 -5.92 -18.16
C LYS A 186 2.46 -6.50 -18.33
N GLY A 187 2.56 -7.63 -19.03
CA GLY A 187 3.85 -8.22 -19.36
C GLY A 187 4.71 -7.25 -20.17
N LEU A 188 6.00 -7.13 -19.83
CA LEU A 188 6.97 -6.46 -20.69
C LEU A 188 6.94 -7.10 -22.08
N ALA A 189 6.78 -6.29 -23.13
CA ALA A 189 6.91 -6.78 -24.49
C ALA A 189 8.29 -7.47 -24.63
N ARG A 190 8.34 -8.66 -25.22
CA ARG A 190 9.58 -9.45 -25.38
C ARG A 190 10.75 -8.68 -25.99
N ASN A 191 10.46 -7.58 -26.70
CA ASN A 191 11.46 -6.71 -27.34
C ASN A 191 12.24 -5.80 -26.36
N LEU A 192 11.92 -5.82 -25.06
CA LEU A 192 12.58 -4.99 -24.03
C LEU A 192 13.44 -5.79 -23.06
N VAL A 193 13.54 -7.11 -23.24
CA VAL A 193 14.40 -7.99 -22.45
C VAL A 193 15.58 -8.38 -23.34
N ASN A 194 16.62 -7.54 -23.35
CA ASN A 194 17.92 -7.86 -23.93
C ASN A 194 18.79 -8.57 -22.90
#